data_AF-A0A1H5MCV9-F1
#
_entry.id   AF-A0A1H5MCV9-F1
#
_cell.length_a   1.000
_cell.length_b   1.000
_cell.length_c   1.000
_cell.angle_alpha   90.00
_cell.angle_beta   90.00
_cell.angle_gamma   90.00
#
_symmetry.space_group_name_H-M   'P 1'
#
loop_
_entity.id
_entity.type
_entity.pdbx_description
1 polymer ?
#
loop_
_entity_poly.entity_id
_entity_poly.type
_entity_poly.pdbx_seq_one_letter_code
_entity_poly.pdbx_strand_id
1 'polypeptide(L)'
;MTVTGDRTPAHSTFESPGPAAGGPEGNERLTAATGAVLLVLFAVEGVTILFLGQLLTLHFFIGLLLTGPVCLKIGSTGYRFYRYYTGSPAYRRKGPPAPLLRVLGPLVVVTSVAVLGTGVTLALLGRDTGPVPVLLLHKAAFVCWIAVTTVHVLAYLWRLPRLIGADLRRRPARHGTPAPQRAGRWSLLALALGAGLAVALAGVHLVSGWNG
;
A
#
# COMPACT_ATOMS: atom_id res chain seq x y z
N MET A 1 -11.01 14.83 70.47
CA MET A 1 -11.71 13.90 69.57
C MET A 1 -11.61 14.52 68.18
N THR A 2 -10.57 14.14 67.43
CA THR A 2 -10.19 14.78 66.16
C THR A 2 -9.83 13.63 65.22
N VAL A 3 -10.74 13.28 64.33
CA VAL A 3 -10.52 12.26 63.29
C VAL A 3 -9.97 12.98 62.07
N THR A 4 -8.66 12.84 61.86
CA THR A 4 -7.94 13.39 60.72
C THR A 4 -8.16 12.50 59.49
N GLY A 5 -8.52 13.12 58.37
CA GLY A 5 -9.05 12.49 57.18
C GLY A 5 -8.19 11.40 56.55
N ASP A 6 -8.88 10.33 56.14
CA ASP A 6 -8.38 9.25 55.34
C ASP A 6 -8.20 9.73 53.89
N ARG A 7 -6.95 9.78 53.42
CA ARG A 7 -6.63 10.06 52.01
C ARG A 7 -6.60 8.73 51.28
N THR A 8 -7.71 8.38 50.62
CA THR A 8 -7.72 7.31 49.63
C THR A 8 -6.65 7.58 48.56
N PRO A 9 -5.65 6.71 48.37
CA PRO A 9 -4.72 6.86 47.26
C PRO A 9 -5.49 6.69 45.95
N ALA A 10 -5.41 7.69 45.09
CA ALA A 10 -5.90 7.59 43.73
C ALA A 10 -5.21 6.39 43.07
N HIS A 11 -5.98 5.34 42.77
CA HIS A 11 -5.56 4.31 41.84
C HIS A 11 -5.33 4.99 40.50
N SER A 12 -4.08 5.39 40.24
CA SER A 12 -3.57 5.58 38.90
C SER A 12 -3.68 4.23 38.22
N THR A 13 -4.79 4.00 37.53
CA THR A 13 -4.87 2.98 36.50
C THR A 13 -3.78 3.32 35.50
N PHE A 14 -2.61 2.72 35.70
CA PHE A 14 -1.63 2.49 34.65
C PHE A 14 -2.40 1.78 33.53
N GLU A 15 -2.83 2.57 32.55
CA GLU A 15 -3.38 2.08 31.32
C GLU A 15 -2.34 1.13 30.73
N SER A 16 -2.60 -0.17 30.88
CA SER A 16 -1.69 -1.22 30.43
C SER A 16 -1.48 -1.03 28.92
N PRO A 17 -0.24 -0.90 28.43
CA PRO A 17 0.02 -0.66 27.02
C PRO A 17 -0.25 -1.94 26.21
N GLY A 18 -1.50 -2.16 25.83
CA GLY A 18 -1.88 -3.21 24.88
C GLY A 18 -2.01 -2.66 23.44
N PRO A 19 -1.74 -3.48 22.41
CA PRO A 19 -0.50 -4.19 22.13
C PRO A 19 0.32 -3.48 21.03
N ALA A 20 1.64 -3.49 21.25
CA ALA A 20 2.86 -3.33 20.43
C ALA A 20 2.87 -3.26 18.87
N ALA A 21 1.81 -2.91 18.14
CA ALA A 21 1.90 -2.70 16.68
C ALA A 21 1.33 -1.32 16.29
N GLY A 22 2.21 -0.44 15.79
CA GLY A 22 1.94 0.98 15.53
C GLY A 22 0.57 1.25 14.91
N GLY A 23 -0.35 1.78 15.73
CA GLY A 23 -1.80 1.88 15.50
C GLY A 23 -2.23 2.69 14.25
N PRO A 24 -3.36 3.41 14.28
CA PRO A 24 -3.89 4.08 13.07
C PRO A 24 -2.87 4.97 12.36
N GLU A 25 -2.09 5.74 13.13
CA GLU A 25 -1.01 6.59 12.62
C GLU A 25 0.15 5.78 12.02
N GLY A 26 0.45 4.61 12.62
CA GLY A 26 1.44 3.64 12.16
C GLY A 26 1.07 3.00 10.81
N ASN A 27 -0.18 2.61 10.68
CA ASN A 27 -0.73 2.13 9.42
C ASN A 27 -0.76 3.22 8.34
N GLU A 28 -1.13 4.45 8.70
CA GLU A 28 -1.25 5.58 7.76
C GLU A 28 0.08 5.93 7.08
N ARG A 29 1.18 6.16 7.83
CA ARG A 29 2.47 6.46 7.18
C ARG A 29 3.12 5.25 6.50
N LEU A 30 2.80 4.01 6.90
CA LEU A 30 3.23 2.82 6.14
C LEU A 30 2.53 2.82 4.78
N THR A 31 1.21 2.99 4.78
CA THR A 31 0.39 3.10 3.57
C THR A 31 0.87 4.25 2.66
N ALA A 32 1.22 5.40 3.24
CA ALA A 32 1.73 6.55 2.51
C ALA A 32 3.12 6.27 1.91
N ALA A 33 4.07 5.75 2.70
CA ALA A 33 5.41 5.42 2.23
C ALA A 33 5.39 4.35 1.12
N THR A 34 4.62 3.27 1.30
CA THR A 34 4.41 2.26 0.25
C THR A 34 3.78 2.88 -0.99
N GLY A 35 2.83 3.80 -0.83
CA GLY A 35 2.23 4.53 -1.95
C GLY A 35 3.25 5.37 -2.73
N ALA A 36 4.16 6.06 -2.05
CA ALA A 36 5.20 6.85 -2.69
C ALA A 36 6.18 5.97 -3.48
N VAL A 37 6.62 4.85 -2.90
CA VAL A 37 7.47 3.86 -3.59
C VAL A 37 6.76 3.30 -4.81
N LEU A 38 5.49 2.92 -4.67
CA LEU A 38 4.69 2.42 -5.80
C LEU A 38 4.56 3.45 -6.92
N LEU A 39 4.34 4.73 -6.61
CA LEU A 39 4.27 5.78 -7.65
C LEU A 39 5.57 5.86 -8.46
N VAL A 40 6.73 5.77 -7.81
CA VAL A 40 8.03 5.76 -8.50
C VAL A 40 8.18 4.51 -9.37
N LEU A 41 7.89 3.33 -8.80
CA LEU A 41 7.98 2.06 -9.56
C LEU A 41 7.02 2.02 -10.75
N PHE A 42 5.78 2.51 -10.59
CA PHE A 42 4.82 2.62 -11.68
C PHE A 42 5.25 3.62 -12.75
N ALA A 43 5.92 4.72 -12.36
CA ALA A 43 6.47 5.66 -13.34
C ALA A 43 7.58 5.01 -14.18
N VAL A 44 8.48 4.27 -13.54
CA VAL A 44 9.53 3.49 -14.23
C VAL A 44 8.89 2.46 -15.15
N GLU A 45 7.91 1.70 -14.67
CA GLU A 45 7.16 0.72 -15.46
C GLU A 45 6.40 1.35 -16.63
N GLY A 46 5.86 2.56 -16.46
CA GLY A 46 5.24 3.31 -17.55
C GLY A 46 6.23 3.62 -18.68
N VAL A 47 7.49 3.94 -18.34
CA VAL A 47 8.56 4.15 -19.33
C VAL A 47 8.91 2.84 -20.05
N THR A 48 8.94 1.70 -19.34
CA THR A 48 9.23 0.40 -19.99
C THR A 48 8.19 0.05 -21.05
N ILE A 49 6.93 0.42 -20.83
CA ILE A 49 5.84 0.20 -21.80
C ILE A 49 6.02 1.04 -23.08
N LEU A 50 6.52 2.28 -22.98
CA LEU A 50 6.75 3.14 -24.15
C LEU A 50 7.84 2.56 -25.09
N PHE A 51 8.78 1.80 -24.54
CA PHE A 51 9.90 1.19 -25.27
C PHE A 51 9.94 -0.33 -25.08
N LEU A 52 8.77 -0.98 -25.07
CA LEU A 52 8.60 -2.36 -24.63
C LEU A 52 9.50 -3.36 -25.36
N GLY A 53 9.79 -3.17 -26.65
CA GLY A 53 10.69 -4.06 -27.39
C GLY A 53 12.12 -4.09 -26.83
N GLN A 54 12.67 -2.93 -26.47
CA GLN A 54 14.03 -2.80 -25.94
C GLN A 54 14.08 -3.03 -24.42
N LEU A 55 13.01 -2.67 -23.72
CA LEU A 55 12.92 -2.70 -22.26
C LEU A 55 12.07 -3.87 -21.74
N LEU A 56 11.85 -4.92 -22.55
CA LEU A 56 11.00 -6.05 -22.17
C LEU A 56 11.48 -6.72 -20.88
N THR A 57 12.79 -6.97 -20.77
CA THR A 57 13.40 -7.53 -19.55
C THR A 57 13.17 -6.66 -18.33
N LEU A 58 13.27 -5.34 -18.50
CA LEU A 58 13.06 -4.40 -17.40
C LEU A 58 11.58 -4.34 -16.99
N HIS A 59 10.66 -4.34 -17.96
CA HIS A 59 9.22 -4.46 -17.72
C HIS A 59 8.89 -5.72 -16.92
N PHE A 60 9.40 -6.87 -17.36
CA PHE A 60 9.25 -8.13 -16.63
C PHE A 60 9.76 -8.04 -15.19
N PHE A 61 10.98 -7.53 -15.02
CA PHE A 61 11.62 -7.43 -13.72
C PHE A 61 10.84 -6.51 -12.76
N ILE A 62 10.49 -5.31 -13.21
CA ILE A 62 9.76 -4.33 -12.40
C ILE A 62 8.33 -4.79 -12.14
N GLY A 63 7.65 -5.37 -13.14
CA GLY A 63 6.33 -5.97 -12.97
C GLY A 63 6.29 -7.05 -11.89
N LEU A 64 7.29 -7.94 -11.85
CA LEU A 64 7.43 -8.94 -10.79
C LEU A 64 7.75 -8.30 -9.43
N LEU A 65 8.68 -7.34 -9.39
CA LEU A 65 9.07 -6.60 -8.18
C LEU A 65 7.87 -5.90 -7.53
N LEU A 66 6.97 -5.32 -8.33
CA LEU A 66 5.77 -4.60 -7.89
C LEU A 66 4.84 -5.47 -7.03
N THR A 67 4.85 -6.80 -7.21
CA THR A 67 4.00 -7.73 -6.46
C THR A 67 4.10 -7.53 -4.94
N GLY A 68 5.32 -7.42 -4.42
CA GLY A 68 5.55 -7.27 -2.97
C GLY A 68 4.96 -5.96 -2.41
N PRO A 69 5.39 -4.77 -2.89
CA PRO A 69 4.85 -3.49 -2.45
C PRO A 69 3.34 -3.32 -2.70
N VAL A 70 2.78 -3.87 -3.78
CA VAL A 70 1.33 -3.86 -4.02
C VAL A 70 0.60 -4.70 -2.97
N CYS A 71 1.08 -5.91 -2.66
CA CYS A 71 0.54 -6.72 -1.58
C CYS A 71 0.58 -5.98 -0.23
N LEU A 72 1.68 -5.28 0.07
CA LEU A 72 1.78 -4.47 1.28
C LEU A 72 0.77 -3.29 1.28
N LYS A 73 0.57 -2.63 0.14
CA LYS A 73 -0.41 -1.54 0.00
C LYS A 73 -1.84 -2.03 0.20
N ILE A 74 -2.20 -3.17 -0.39
CA ILE A 74 -3.49 -3.81 -0.23
C ILE A 74 -3.68 -4.25 1.23
N GLY A 75 -2.69 -4.93 1.81
CA GLY A 75 -2.73 -5.41 3.19
C GLY A 75 -2.87 -4.27 4.20
N SER A 76 -2.09 -3.19 4.05
CA SER A 76 -2.16 -2.04 4.96
C SER A 76 -3.49 -1.29 4.88
N THR A 77 -4.02 -1.06 3.67
CA THR A 77 -5.33 -0.41 3.50
C THR A 77 -6.49 -1.31 3.92
N GLY A 78 -6.42 -2.61 3.60
CA GLY A 78 -7.37 -3.64 4.04
C GLY A 78 -7.38 -3.81 5.55
N TYR A 79 -6.22 -3.76 6.21
CA TYR A 79 -6.11 -3.80 7.67
C TYR A 79 -6.85 -2.61 8.30
N ARG A 80 -6.65 -1.39 7.80
CA ARG A 80 -7.39 -0.22 8.27
C ARG A 80 -8.90 -0.39 8.09
N PHE A 81 -9.32 -0.86 6.92
CA PHE A 81 -10.73 -1.13 6.61
C PHE A 81 -11.32 -2.12 7.61
N TYR A 82 -10.67 -3.28 7.77
CA TYR A 82 -11.07 -4.33 8.70
C TYR A 82 -11.19 -3.81 10.13
N ARG A 83 -10.16 -3.11 10.65
CA ARG A 83 -10.17 -2.56 12.02
C ARG A 83 -11.25 -1.50 12.23
N TYR A 84 -11.58 -0.72 11.21
CA TYR A 84 -12.66 0.26 11.28
C TYR A 84 -14.04 -0.42 11.41
N TYR A 85 -14.33 -1.41 10.56
CA TYR A 85 -15.64 -2.09 10.54
C TYR A 85 -15.81 -3.11 11.68
N THR A 86 -14.73 -3.67 12.21
CA THR A 86 -14.74 -4.52 13.42
C THR A 86 -14.80 -3.72 14.72
N GLY A 87 -14.93 -2.40 14.66
CA GLY A 87 -15.26 -1.60 15.83
C GLY A 87 -14.07 -1.05 16.62
N SER A 88 -12.82 -1.18 16.14
CA SER A 88 -11.65 -0.75 16.90
C SER A 88 -11.72 0.75 17.26
N PRO A 89 -11.76 1.13 18.57
CA PRO A 89 -11.98 2.52 18.98
C PRO A 89 -10.97 3.49 18.38
N ALA A 90 -9.69 3.11 18.36
CA ALA A 90 -8.62 3.93 17.80
C ALA A 90 -8.80 4.21 16.30
N TYR A 91 -9.26 3.23 15.52
CA TYR A 91 -9.49 3.38 14.08
C TYR A 91 -10.79 4.13 13.78
N ARG A 92 -11.84 3.95 14.61
CA ARG A 92 -13.11 4.68 14.47
C ARG A 92 -12.96 6.18 14.75
N ARG A 93 -12.13 6.57 15.73
CA ARG A 93 -11.85 7.98 16.06
C ARG A 93 -11.22 8.76 14.90
N LYS A 94 -10.48 8.10 14.00
CA LYS A 94 -9.94 8.72 12.76
C LYS A 94 -11.02 8.95 11.69
N GLY A 95 -12.24 8.47 11.90
CA GLY A 95 -13.39 8.68 11.02
C GLY A 95 -13.47 7.70 9.84
N PRO A 96 -14.62 7.70 9.14
CA PRO A 96 -14.84 6.84 7.98
C PRO A 96 -13.86 7.12 6.84
N PRO A 97 -13.48 6.11 6.03
CA PRO A 97 -12.84 6.36 4.75
C PRO A 97 -13.73 7.24 3.88
N ALA A 98 -13.16 8.20 3.15
CA ALA A 98 -13.91 9.10 2.28
C ALA A 98 -14.77 8.29 1.28
N PRO A 99 -16.05 8.63 1.08
CA PRO A 99 -17.02 7.76 0.40
C PRO A 99 -16.59 7.41 -1.04
N LEU A 100 -16.07 8.38 -1.80
CA LEU A 100 -15.52 8.12 -3.14
C LEU A 100 -14.36 7.10 -3.12
N LEU A 101 -13.48 7.18 -2.11
CA LEU A 101 -12.36 6.24 -1.95
C LEU A 101 -12.80 4.85 -1.49
N ARG A 102 -14.03 4.71 -0.95
CA ARG A 102 -14.59 3.39 -0.60
C ARG A 102 -14.98 2.58 -1.84
N VAL A 103 -15.28 3.24 -2.95
CA VAL A 103 -15.57 2.58 -4.24
C VAL A 103 -14.30 2.47 -5.08
N LEU A 104 -13.52 3.56 -5.18
CA LEU A 104 -12.26 3.53 -5.94
C LEU A 104 -11.24 2.55 -5.35
N GLY A 105 -11.17 2.41 -4.02
CA GLY A 105 -10.24 1.50 -3.37
C GLY A 105 -10.35 0.05 -3.87
N PRO A 106 -11.52 -0.60 -3.72
CA PRO A 106 -11.76 -1.94 -4.26
C PRO A 106 -11.50 -2.06 -5.76
N LEU A 107 -11.90 -1.06 -6.57
CA LEU A 107 -11.64 -1.09 -8.02
C LEU A 107 -10.13 -1.07 -8.34
N VAL A 108 -9.34 -0.23 -7.66
CA VAL A 108 -7.88 -0.22 -7.79
C VAL A 108 -7.31 -1.58 -7.39
N VAL A 109 -7.79 -2.18 -6.29
CA VAL A 109 -7.33 -3.49 -5.84
C VAL A 109 -7.59 -4.56 -6.90
N VAL A 110 -8.84 -4.68 -7.37
CA VAL A 110 -9.23 -5.71 -8.35
C VAL A 110 -8.46 -5.55 -9.66
N THR A 111 -8.37 -4.33 -10.19
CA THR A 111 -7.64 -4.08 -11.44
C THR A 111 -6.13 -4.28 -11.27
N SER A 112 -5.55 -3.97 -10.11
CA SER A 112 -4.12 -4.21 -9.82
C SER A 112 -3.83 -5.71 -9.75
N VAL A 113 -4.70 -6.48 -9.08
CA VAL A 113 -4.60 -7.94 -9.02
C VAL A 113 -4.77 -8.54 -10.41
N ALA A 114 -5.68 -8.01 -11.23
CA ALA A 114 -5.87 -8.49 -12.59
C ALA A 114 -4.62 -8.25 -13.47
N VAL A 115 -4.05 -7.03 -13.46
CA VAL A 115 -2.87 -6.72 -14.29
C VAL A 115 -1.64 -7.49 -13.83
N LEU A 116 -1.37 -7.56 -12.52
CA LEU A 116 -0.24 -8.31 -11.98
C LEU A 116 -0.43 -9.82 -12.14
N GLY A 117 -1.62 -10.33 -11.84
CA GLY A 117 -1.93 -11.76 -11.96
C GLY A 117 -1.77 -12.25 -13.40
N THR A 118 -2.33 -11.54 -14.36
CA THR A 118 -2.15 -11.87 -15.79
C THR A 118 -0.69 -11.71 -16.24
N GLY A 119 0.03 -10.71 -15.74
CA GLY A 119 1.45 -10.52 -16.04
C GLY A 119 2.32 -11.67 -15.50
N VAL A 120 2.07 -12.11 -14.27
CA VAL A 120 2.72 -13.28 -13.66
C VAL A 120 2.36 -14.56 -14.44
N THR A 121 1.10 -14.74 -14.84
CA THR A 121 0.70 -15.88 -15.67
C THR A 121 1.45 -15.89 -17.00
N LEU A 122 1.56 -14.74 -17.69
CA LEU A 122 2.34 -14.60 -18.92
C LEU A 122 3.82 -14.87 -18.70
N ALA A 123 4.37 -14.45 -17.56
CA ALA A 123 5.75 -14.73 -17.21
C ALA A 123 6.02 -16.24 -17.09
N LEU A 124 5.13 -16.97 -16.41
CA LEU A 124 5.29 -18.40 -16.16
C LEU A 124 4.97 -19.28 -17.37
N LEU A 125 3.97 -18.90 -18.17
CA LEU A 125 3.38 -19.77 -19.18
C LEU A 125 3.61 -19.29 -20.62
N GLY A 126 4.21 -18.11 -20.81
CA GLY A 126 4.45 -17.53 -22.14
C GLY A 126 3.19 -16.96 -22.82
N ARG A 127 3.31 -16.63 -24.11
CA ARG A 127 2.24 -16.00 -24.91
C ARG A 127 1.07 -16.95 -25.20
N ASP A 128 1.38 -18.22 -25.46
CA ASP A 128 0.40 -19.23 -25.92
C ASP A 128 -0.22 -19.98 -24.73
N THR A 129 -0.95 -19.24 -23.90
CA THR A 129 -1.57 -19.72 -22.65
C THR A 129 -2.85 -20.54 -22.85
N GLY A 130 -2.84 -21.44 -23.83
CA GLY A 130 -3.97 -22.29 -24.18
C GLY A 130 -5.16 -21.50 -24.77
N PRO A 131 -6.43 -21.90 -24.52
CA PRO A 131 -7.60 -21.31 -25.17
C PRO A 131 -7.95 -19.89 -24.68
N VAL A 132 -7.39 -19.46 -23.54
CA VAL A 132 -7.66 -18.13 -22.97
C VAL A 132 -6.59 -17.15 -23.44
N PRO A 133 -6.96 -16.02 -24.09
CA PRO A 133 -5.99 -15.06 -24.59
C PRO A 133 -5.46 -14.16 -23.44
N VAL A 134 -4.59 -14.69 -22.58
CA VAL A 134 -4.09 -13.98 -21.38
C VAL A 134 -3.36 -12.69 -21.74
N LEU A 135 -2.64 -12.65 -22.87
CA LEU A 135 -1.98 -11.43 -23.34
C LEU A 135 -2.98 -10.30 -23.62
N LEU A 136 -4.13 -10.64 -24.21
CA LEU A 136 -5.20 -9.67 -24.44
C LEU A 136 -5.83 -9.23 -23.12
N LEU A 137 -6.05 -10.17 -22.19
CA LEU A 137 -6.57 -9.87 -20.86
C LEU A 137 -5.63 -8.96 -20.06
N HIS A 138 -4.32 -9.16 -20.16
CA HIS A 138 -3.32 -8.31 -19.52
C HIS A 138 -3.36 -6.88 -20.05
N LYS A 139 -3.42 -6.71 -21.38
CA LYS A 139 -3.59 -5.38 -22.01
C LYS A 139 -4.89 -4.71 -21.59
N ALA A 140 -6.01 -5.44 -21.60
CA ALA A 140 -7.30 -4.92 -21.18
C ALA A 140 -7.30 -4.53 -19.68
N ALA A 141 -6.75 -5.38 -18.83
CA ALA A 141 -6.58 -5.11 -17.40
C ALA A 141 -5.70 -3.88 -17.18
N PHE A 142 -4.63 -3.71 -17.95
CA PHE A 142 -3.77 -2.53 -17.90
C PHE A 142 -4.55 -1.24 -18.24
N VAL A 143 -5.35 -1.24 -19.31
CA VAL A 143 -6.18 -0.08 -19.70
C VAL A 143 -7.21 0.26 -18.60
N CYS A 144 -7.89 -0.74 -18.06
CA CYS A 144 -8.81 -0.53 -16.94
C CYS A 144 -8.08 0.00 -15.69
N TRP A 145 -6.92 -0.59 -15.38
CA TRP A 145 -6.11 -0.22 -14.22
C TRP A 145 -5.57 1.20 -14.32
N ILE A 146 -5.05 1.62 -15.48
CA ILE A 146 -4.50 2.96 -15.64
C ILE A 146 -5.59 4.02 -15.53
N ALA A 147 -6.79 3.77 -16.08
CA ALA A 147 -7.93 4.66 -15.94
C ALA A 147 -8.33 4.84 -14.47
N VAL A 148 -8.55 3.74 -13.74
CA VAL A 148 -8.97 3.76 -12.34
C VAL A 148 -7.88 4.35 -11.44
N THR A 149 -6.62 3.97 -11.65
CA THR A 149 -5.48 4.43 -10.84
C THR A 149 -5.20 5.91 -11.07
N THR A 150 -5.33 6.41 -12.30
CA THR A 150 -5.21 7.84 -12.59
C THR A 150 -6.25 8.64 -11.82
N VAL A 151 -7.52 8.23 -11.88
CA VAL A 151 -8.59 8.87 -11.11
C VAL A 151 -8.31 8.80 -9.60
N HIS A 152 -7.84 7.65 -9.10
CA HIS A 152 -7.50 7.47 -7.69
C HIS A 152 -6.39 8.42 -7.22
N VAL A 153 -5.30 8.52 -7.99
CA VAL A 153 -4.16 9.39 -7.67
C VAL A 153 -4.57 10.86 -7.72
N LEU A 154 -5.29 11.29 -8.76
CA LEU A 154 -5.79 12.65 -8.89
C LEU A 154 -6.74 13.03 -7.75
N ALA A 155 -7.66 12.13 -7.37
CA ALA A 155 -8.57 12.33 -6.25
C ALA A 155 -7.83 12.53 -4.92
N TYR A 156 -6.68 11.88 -4.74
CA TYR A 156 -5.82 12.06 -3.57
C TYR A 156 -5.07 13.40 -3.62
N LEU A 157 -4.47 13.73 -4.77
CA LEU A 157 -3.71 14.98 -4.96
C LEU A 157 -4.58 16.23 -4.81
N TRP A 158 -5.78 16.25 -5.38
CA TRP A 158 -6.69 17.41 -5.29
C TRP A 158 -7.29 17.61 -3.89
N ARG A 159 -7.30 16.58 -3.04
CA ARG A 159 -7.74 16.69 -1.64
C ARG A 159 -6.67 17.21 -0.70
N LEU A 160 -5.38 17.05 -1.04
CA LEU A 160 -4.26 17.53 -0.21
C LEU A 160 -4.34 19.04 0.11
N PRO A 161 -4.49 19.96 -0.86
CA PRO A 161 -4.50 21.40 -0.54
C PRO A 161 -5.69 21.83 0.32
N ARG A 162 -6.87 21.20 0.16
CA ARG A 162 -8.05 21.50 1.01
C ARG A 162 -7.85 21.08 2.46
N LEU A 163 -7.03 20.04 2.70
CA LEU A 163 -6.72 19.53 4.04
C LEU A 163 -5.55 20.29 4.69
N ILE A 164 -4.53 20.65 3.91
CA ILE A 164 -3.40 21.47 4.38
C ILE A 164 -3.88 22.84 4.89
N GLY A 165 -4.88 23.45 4.24
CA GLY A 165 -5.49 24.70 4.73
C GLY A 165 -6.23 24.58 6.08
N ALA A 166 -6.61 23.36 6.48
CA ALA A 166 -7.20 23.07 7.79
C ALA A 166 -6.14 22.73 8.84
N ASP A 167 -5.07 22.03 8.45
CA ASP A 167 -3.97 21.64 9.33
C ASP A 167 -3.01 22.79 9.65
N LEU A 168 -2.85 23.78 8.77
CA LEU A 168 -2.05 24.98 9.09
C LEU A 168 -2.58 25.77 10.31
N ARG A 169 -3.84 25.57 10.71
CA ARG A 169 -4.42 26.15 11.93
C ARG A 169 -4.08 25.36 13.20
N ARG A 170 -3.53 24.14 13.07
CA ARG A 170 -3.09 23.30 14.19
C ARG A 170 -1.57 23.28 14.23
N ARG A 171 -1.00 24.06 15.15
CA ARG A 171 0.46 24.07 15.42
C ARG A 171 0.97 22.63 15.64
N PRO A 172 2.06 22.21 14.98
CA PRO A 172 2.67 20.91 15.26
C PRO A 172 3.41 20.94 16.60
N ALA A 173 3.03 20.05 17.51
CA ALA A 173 3.79 19.76 18.71
C ALA A 173 5.15 19.16 18.33
N ARG A 174 6.19 19.64 19.02
CA ARG A 174 7.61 19.45 18.75
C ARG A 174 8.16 18.29 19.61
N HIS A 175 9.16 17.58 19.07
CA HIS A 175 10.16 16.70 19.71
C HIS A 175 9.85 15.22 20.03
N GLY A 176 10.88 14.38 19.79
CA GLY A 176 11.22 13.24 20.65
C GLY A 176 11.42 11.89 19.96
N THR A 177 12.70 11.47 19.83
CA THR A 177 13.26 10.11 19.64
C THR A 177 12.76 9.18 18.51
N PRO A 178 13.66 8.40 17.86
CA PRO A 178 13.24 7.36 16.91
C PRO A 178 12.53 6.23 17.66
N ALA A 179 11.20 6.30 17.71
CA ALA A 179 10.39 5.28 18.35
C ALA A 179 10.59 3.90 17.66
N PRO A 180 10.59 2.77 18.42
CA PRO A 180 10.69 1.41 17.87
C PRO A 180 9.63 1.10 16.80
N GLN A 181 8.52 1.83 16.81
CA GLN A 181 7.47 1.78 15.79
C GLN A 181 7.92 2.28 14.40
N ARG A 182 8.95 3.13 14.31
CA ARG A 182 9.53 3.57 13.03
C ARG A 182 10.34 2.44 12.38
N ALA A 183 11.10 1.68 13.18
CA ALA A 183 11.90 0.55 12.70
C ALA A 183 11.02 -0.53 12.07
N GLY A 184 9.96 -0.98 12.77
CA GLY A 184 9.07 -2.03 12.24
C GLY A 184 8.38 -1.68 10.92
N ARG A 185 8.12 -0.39 10.65
CA ARG A 185 7.48 0.06 9.39
C ARG A 185 8.45 -0.04 8.21
N TRP A 186 9.68 0.40 8.41
CA TRP A 186 10.73 0.25 7.40
C TRP A 186 11.07 -1.21 7.18
N SER A 187 11.05 -2.04 8.22
CA SER A 187 11.20 -3.50 8.08
C SER A 187 10.10 -4.12 7.22
N LEU A 188 8.82 -3.74 7.39
CA LEU A 188 7.74 -4.25 6.54
C LEU A 188 7.88 -3.82 5.08
N LEU A 189 8.23 -2.56 4.85
CA LEU A 189 8.46 -2.07 3.49
C LEU A 189 9.68 -2.74 2.85
N ALA A 190 10.78 -2.88 3.59
CA ALA A 190 11.98 -3.58 3.15
C ALA A 190 11.70 -5.05 2.88
N LEU A 191 10.89 -5.71 3.72
CA LEU A 191 10.45 -7.09 3.52
C LEU A 191 9.60 -7.21 2.26
N ALA A 192 8.65 -6.30 2.04
CA ALA A 192 7.83 -6.29 0.84
C ALA A 192 8.65 -6.07 -0.44
N LEU A 193 9.61 -5.14 -0.39
CA LEU A 193 10.55 -4.91 -1.49
C LEU A 193 11.47 -6.10 -1.70
N GLY A 194 11.99 -6.69 -0.63
CA GLY A 194 12.86 -7.87 -0.67
C GLY A 194 12.14 -9.10 -1.21
N ALA A 195 10.88 -9.32 -0.82
CA ALA A 195 10.04 -10.38 -1.37
C ALA A 195 9.76 -10.16 -2.86
N GLY A 196 9.39 -8.94 -3.25
CA GLY A 196 9.22 -8.58 -4.66
C GLY A 196 10.52 -8.77 -5.46
N LEU A 197 11.66 -8.36 -4.91
CA LEU A 197 12.98 -8.52 -5.52
C LEU A 197 13.35 -9.99 -5.67
N ALA A 198 13.08 -10.82 -4.66
CA ALA A 198 13.30 -12.26 -4.74
C ALA A 198 12.47 -12.89 -5.87
N VAL A 199 11.19 -12.52 -5.99
CA VAL A 199 10.32 -12.96 -7.09
C VAL A 199 10.86 -12.48 -8.45
N ALA A 200 11.28 -11.22 -8.55
CA ALA A 200 11.83 -10.66 -9.78
C ALA A 200 13.11 -11.35 -10.22
N LEU A 201 14.07 -11.56 -9.31
CA LEU A 201 15.32 -12.28 -9.59
C LEU A 201 15.05 -13.75 -9.95
N ALA A 202 14.13 -14.40 -9.26
CA ALA A 202 13.72 -15.76 -9.58
C ALA A 202 13.04 -15.84 -10.96
N GLY A 203 12.26 -14.84 -11.37
CA GLY A 203 11.49 -14.87 -12.62
C GLY A 203 12.16 -14.24 -13.84
N VAL A 204 13.21 -13.43 -13.68
CA VAL A 204 13.79 -12.64 -14.80
C VAL A 204 14.27 -13.51 -15.97
N HIS A 205 14.73 -14.73 -15.70
CA HIS A 205 15.20 -15.66 -16.73
C HIS A 205 14.08 -16.10 -17.70
N LEU A 206 12.81 -16.02 -17.28
CA LEU A 206 11.64 -16.39 -18.08
C LEU A 206 11.46 -15.47 -19.31
N VAL A 207 12.09 -14.29 -19.32
CA VAL A 207 12.06 -13.38 -20.48
C VAL A 207 12.72 -13.99 -21.72
N SER A 208 13.65 -14.93 -21.54
CA SER A 208 14.36 -15.58 -22.66
C SER A 208 13.40 -16.29 -23.62
N GLY A 209 12.28 -16.83 -23.11
CA GLY A 209 11.22 -17.45 -23.91
C GLY A 209 10.38 -16.45 -24.73
N TRP A 210 10.61 -15.14 -24.59
CA TRP A 210 9.90 -14.09 -25.31
C TRP A 210 10.70 -13.44 -26.45
N ASN A 211 12.00 -13.74 -26.54
CA ASN A 211 12.94 -13.23 -27.55
C ASN A 211 13.11 -14.18 -28.76
N GLY A 212 12.25 -15.21 -28.86
CA GLY A 212 12.16 -16.12 -30.00
C GLY A 212 10.99 -15.80 -30.92
#